data_AF-A0A0M2ST18-F1
#
_entry.id   AF-A0A0M2ST18-F1
#
_cell.length_a   1.000
_cell.length_b   1.000
_cell.length_c   1.000
_cell.angle_alpha   90.00
_cell.angle_beta   90.00
_cell.angle_gamma   90.00
#
_symmetry.space_group_name_H-M   'P 1'
#
loop_
_entity.id
_entity.type
_entity.pdbx_description
1 polymer ?
#
loop_
_entity_poly.entity_id
_entity_poly.type
_entity_poly.pdbx_seq_one_letter_code
_entity_poly.pdbx_strand_id
1 'polypeptide(L)'
;MKFKFSITKIVFANPLLNEKIAYVETTATDLHQNKTTGNIRVRFNDHGIFPIPEDIASFTSQLSLRRLVAVELKRYIKPQKRWLEPE
;
A
#
# COMPACT_ATOMS: atom_id res chain seq x y z
N MET A 1 0.10 -15.36 8.20
CA MET A 1 0.40 -13.92 8.22
C MET A 1 -0.92 -13.17 8.13
N LYS A 2 -1.15 -12.18 8.99
CA LYS A 2 -2.34 -11.33 8.93
C LYS A 2 -1.91 -9.90 8.61
N PHE A 3 -2.59 -9.26 7.67
CA PHE A 3 -2.35 -7.85 7.33
C PHE A 3 -3.49 -6.97 7.85
N LYS A 4 -3.13 -5.76 8.25
CA LYS A 4 -4.06 -4.64 8.47
C LYS A 4 -3.53 -3.44 7.70
N PHE A 5 -4.42 -2.76 7.01
CA PHE A 5 -4.12 -1.59 6.22
C PHE A 5 -5.04 -0.44 6.61
N SER A 6 -4.51 0.77 6.67
CA SER A 6 -5.27 1.99 6.87
C SER A 6 -4.72 3.07 5.97
N ILE A 7 -5.56 3.68 5.14
CA ILE A 7 -5.18 4.86 4.36
C ILE A 7 -5.17 6.05 5.31
N THR A 8 -4.05 6.75 5.40
CA THR A 8 -3.91 7.94 6.26
C THR A 8 -3.96 9.25 5.48
N LYS A 9 -3.60 9.22 4.19
CA LYS A 9 -3.61 10.40 3.33
C LYS A 9 -3.67 9.98 1.87
N ILE A 10 -4.35 10.79 1.05
CA ILE A 10 -4.32 10.68 -0.41
C ILE A 10 -3.87 12.01 -0.99
N VAL A 11 -2.96 12.00 -1.96
CA VAL A 11 -2.49 13.20 -2.67
C VAL A 11 -2.51 12.99 -4.17
N PHE A 12 -2.62 14.07 -4.95
CA PHE A 12 -2.33 14.01 -6.38
C PHE A 12 -0.83 13.87 -6.62
N ALA A 13 -0.44 12.88 -7.42
CA ALA A 13 0.89 12.82 -8.03
C ALA A 13 0.91 13.58 -9.35
N ASN A 14 -0.11 13.33 -10.19
CA ASN A 14 -0.24 13.94 -11.51
C ASN A 14 -1.73 14.14 -11.85
N PRO A 15 -2.25 15.38 -11.78
CA PRO A 15 -3.64 15.67 -12.10
C PRO A 15 -4.04 15.33 -13.54
N LEU A 16 -3.13 15.48 -14.51
CA LEU A 16 -3.42 15.21 -15.93
C LEU A 16 -3.65 13.73 -16.20
N LEU A 17 -3.05 12.85 -15.40
CA LEU A 17 -3.15 11.39 -15.53
C LEU A 17 -4.09 10.77 -14.49
N ASN A 18 -4.78 11.60 -13.69
CA ASN A 18 -5.54 11.16 -12.52
C ASN A 18 -4.71 10.22 -11.62
N GLU A 19 -3.40 10.48 -11.51
CA GLU A 19 -2.49 9.69 -10.70
C GLU A 19 -2.52 10.21 -9.26
N LYS A 20 -2.82 9.31 -8.34
CA LYS A 20 -2.95 9.56 -6.91
C LYS A 20 -1.94 8.71 -6.13
N ILE A 21 -1.51 9.19 -4.97
CA ILE A 21 -0.69 8.43 -4.01
C ILE A 21 -1.49 8.27 -2.73
N ALA A 22 -1.74 7.03 -2.34
CA ALA A 22 -2.23 6.69 -1.01
C ALA A 22 -1.05 6.40 -0.08
N TYR A 23 -1.04 7.04 1.09
CA TYR A 23 -0.17 6.67 2.21
C TYR A 23 -0.91 5.62 3.03
N VAL A 24 -0.35 4.41 3.10
CA VAL A 24 -1.00 3.26 3.73
C VAL A 24 -0.19 2.79 4.92
N GLU A 25 -0.71 3.04 6.11
CA GLU A 25 -0.22 2.37 7.32
C GLU A 25 -0.48 0.87 7.19
N THR A 26 0.61 0.12 7.24
CA THR A 26 0.62 -1.33 7.04
C THR A 26 1.12 -1.99 8.31
N THR A 27 0.33 -2.93 8.83
CA THR A 27 0.74 -3.82 9.92
C THR A 27 0.69 -5.26 9.44
N ALA A 28 1.80 -5.97 9.53
CA ALA A 28 1.87 -7.42 9.36
C ALA A 28 2.01 -8.09 10.73
N THR A 29 1.27 -9.17 10.95
CA THR A 29 1.38 -10.02 12.14
C THR A 29 1.72 -11.45 11.71
N ASP A 30 2.81 -11.99 12.26
CA ASP A 30 3.25 -13.35 11.99
C ASP A 30 2.47 -14.39 12.85
N LEU A 31 2.87 -15.67 12.77
CA LEU A 31 2.26 -16.75 13.54
C LEU A 31 2.61 -16.68 15.04
N HIS A 32 3.71 -16.02 15.39
CA HIS A 32 4.19 -15.84 16.75
C HIS A 32 3.69 -14.52 17.38
N GLN A 33 2.76 -13.83 16.71
CA GLN A 33 2.21 -12.53 17.10
C GLN A 33 3.19 -11.35 17.07
N ASN A 34 4.36 -11.51 16.44
CA ASN A 34 5.24 -10.38 16.19
C ASN A 34 4.60 -9.44 15.18
N LYS A 35 4.70 -8.14 15.47
CA LYS A 35 4.13 -7.09 14.63
C LYS A 35 5.25 -6.34 13.92
N THR A 36 5.09 -6.18 12.62
CA THR A 36 5.90 -5.28 11.81
C THR A 36 4.98 -4.19 11.27
N THR A 37 5.34 -2.94 11.52
CA THR A 37 4.55 -1.77 11.09
C THR A 37 5.40 -0.87 10.20
N GLY A 38 4.73 -0.17 9.29
CA GLY A 38 5.37 0.84 8.44
C GLY A 38 4.36 1.53 7.54
N ASN A 39 4.75 2.64 6.94
CA ASN A 39 3.94 3.35 5.97
C ASN A 39 4.44 3.01 4.57
N ILE A 40 3.52 2.58 3.70
CA ILE A 40 3.83 2.23 2.31
C ILE A 40 3.01 3.12 1.40
N ARG A 41 3.71 3.89 0.56
CA ARG A 41 3.06 4.66 -0.49
C ARG A 41 2.61 3.74 -1.62
N VAL A 42 1.40 3.97 -2.09
CA VAL A 42 0.81 3.22 -3.21
C VAL A 42 0.34 4.22 -4.25
N ARG A 43 0.98 4.23 -5.41
CA ARG A 43 0.52 5.01 -6.56
C ARG A 43 -0.62 4.27 -7.23
N PHE A 44 -1.64 4.97 -7.68
CA PHE A 44 -2.73 4.38 -8.44
C PHE A 44 -3.36 5.39 -9.38
N ASN A 45 -3.95 4.89 -10.44
CA ASN A 45 -4.72 5.65 -11.41
C ASN A 45 -5.86 4.77 -11.95
N ASP A 46 -6.48 5.19 -13.04
CA ASP A 46 -7.58 4.46 -13.66
C ASP A 46 -7.17 3.07 -14.16
N HIS A 47 -5.91 2.89 -14.56
CA HIS A 47 -5.41 1.64 -15.15
C HIS A 47 -4.79 0.67 -14.15
N GLY A 48 -4.14 1.17 -13.08
CA GLY A 48 -3.29 0.32 -12.25
C GLY A 48 -3.10 0.79 -10.82
N ILE A 49 -2.44 -0.09 -10.05
CA ILE A 49 -2.09 0.10 -8.64
C ILE A 49 -0.65 -0.39 -8.47
N PHE A 50 0.20 0.51 -7.98
CA PHE A 50 1.65 0.40 -7.98
C PHE A 50 2.19 0.76 -6.59
N PRO A 51 2.26 -0.21 -5.66
CA PRO A 51 2.98 -0.03 -4.41
C PRO A 51 4.45 0.32 -4.66
N ILE A 52 4.99 1.28 -3.91
CA ILE A 52 6.37 1.75 -4.08
C ILE A 52 7.37 0.67 -3.58
N PRO A 53 8.27 0.15 -4.45
CA PRO A 53 9.19 -0.93 -4.07
C PRO A 53 10.14 -0.57 -2.93
N GLU A 54 10.60 0.68 -2.87
CA GLU A 54 11.52 1.18 -1.85
C GLU A 54 10.89 1.15 -0.45
N ASP A 55 9.62 1.50 -0.35
CA ASP A 55 8.86 1.48 0.91
C ASP A 55 8.62 0.02 1.36
N ILE A 56 8.32 -0.88 0.43
CA ILE A 56 8.18 -2.32 0.72
C ILE A 56 9.53 -2.93 1.17
N ALA A 57 10.63 -2.52 0.54
CA ALA A 57 11.96 -2.98 0.91
C ALA A 57 12.38 -2.49 2.30
N SER A 58 11.94 -1.31 2.70
CA SER A 58 12.10 -0.75 4.04
C SER A 58 11.22 -1.44 5.08
N PHE A 59 9.99 -1.84 4.69
CA PHE A 59 9.07 -2.56 5.56
C PHE A 59 9.57 -3.96 5.95
N THR A 60 10.27 -4.65 5.04
CA THR A 60 10.81 -5.99 5.32
C THR A 60 12.00 -6.34 4.43
N SER A 61 12.98 -7.04 4.99
CA SER A 61 14.10 -7.64 4.25
C SER A 61 13.72 -8.96 3.55
N GLN A 62 12.62 -9.62 3.96
CA GLN A 62 12.27 -10.95 3.47
C GLN A 62 11.55 -10.88 2.11
N LEU A 63 12.15 -11.46 1.07
CA LEU A 63 11.62 -11.41 -0.31
C LEU A 63 10.19 -11.95 -0.45
N SER A 64 9.87 -13.07 0.22
CA SER A 64 8.52 -13.64 0.20
C SER A 64 7.49 -12.68 0.79
N LEU A 65 7.83 -12.00 1.89
CA LEU A 65 6.96 -11.02 2.52
C LEU A 65 6.80 -9.77 1.66
N ARG A 66 7.86 -9.30 0.98
CA ARG A 66 7.76 -8.20 0.01
C ARG A 66 6.73 -8.47 -1.07
N ARG A 67 6.78 -9.67 -1.67
CA ARG A 67 5.83 -10.10 -2.71
C ARG A 67 4.41 -10.17 -2.17
N LEU A 68 4.23 -10.72 -0.97
CA LEU A 68 2.92 -10.86 -0.34
C LEU A 68 2.31 -9.49 0.00
N VAL A 69 3.08 -8.59 0.61
CA VAL A 69 2.66 -7.21 0.92
C VAL A 69 2.21 -6.47 -0.34
N ALA A 70 2.97 -6.58 -1.45
CA ALA A 70 2.61 -5.94 -2.71
C ALA A 70 1.26 -6.43 -3.26
N VAL A 71 0.98 -7.74 -3.16
CA VAL A 71 -0.30 -8.33 -3.60
C VAL A 71 -1.45 -7.88 -2.72
N GLU A 72 -1.26 -7.92 -1.40
CA GLU A 72 -2.31 -7.55 -0.44
C GLU A 72 -2.63 -6.05 -0.48
N LEU A 73 -1.65 -5.17 -0.65
CA LEU A 73 -1.88 -3.73 -0.87
C LEU A 73 -2.72 -3.48 -2.13
N LYS A 74 -2.43 -4.19 -3.22
CA LYS A 74 -3.23 -4.08 -4.46
C LYS A 74 -4.67 -4.53 -4.22
N ARG A 75 -4.88 -5.65 -3.50
CA ARG A 75 -6.22 -6.16 -3.16
C ARG A 75 -6.99 -5.18 -2.26
N TYR A 76 -6.30 -4.53 -1.34
CA TYR A 76 -6.89 -3.55 -0.43
C TYR A 76 -7.32 -2.27 -1.17
N ILE A 77 -6.46 -1.70 -2.03
CA ILE A 77 -6.77 -0.46 -2.75
C ILE A 77 -7.78 -0.67 -3.88
N LYS A 78 -7.74 -1.79 -4.60
CA LYS A 78 -8.54 -2.03 -5.82
C LYS A 78 -10.05 -1.76 -5.70
N PRO A 79 -10.78 -2.26 -4.68
CA PRO A 79 -12.23 -2.06 -4.61
C PRO A 79 -12.63 -0.60 -4.33
N GLN A 80 -11.77 0.15 -3.65
CA GLN A 80 -12.09 1.50 -3.17
C GLN A 80 -11.46 2.61 -4.01
N LYS A 81 -10.50 2.30 -4.90
CA LYS A 81 -9.68 3.30 -5.63
C LYS A 81 -10.49 4.40 -6.34
N ARG A 82 -11.70 4.08 -6.82
CA ARG A 82 -12.57 5.03 -7.53
C ARG A 82 -13.14 6.12 -6.62
N TRP A 83 -13.19 5.87 -5.31
CA TRP A 83 -13.75 6.77 -4.30
C TRP A 83 -12.67 7.39 -3.42
N LEU A 84 -11.41 7.01 -3.63
CA LEU A 84 -10.28 7.60 -2.94
C LEU A 84 -9.96 8.96 -3.58
N GLU A 85 -10.41 10.03 -2.95
CA GLU A 85 -10.11 11.40 -3.35
C GLU A 85 -9.00 12.00 -2.50
N PRO A 86 -8.13 12.84 -3.08
CA PRO A 86 -7.15 13.60 -2.32
C PRO A 86 -7.81 14.52 -1.29
N GLU A 87 -7.20 14.60 -0.11
CA GLU A 87 -7.55 15.54 0.96
C GLU A 87 -6.72 16.83 0.87
#